data_AF-H0GYL2-F1
#
_entry.id   AF-H0GYL2-F1
#
_cell.length_a   1.000
_cell.length_b   1.000
_cell.length_c   1.000
_cell.angle_alpha   90.00
_cell.angle_beta   90.00
_cell.angle_gamma   90.00
#
_symmetry.space_group_name_H-M   'P 1'
#
loop_
_entity.id
_entity.type
_entity.pdbx_description
1 polymer ?
#
loop_
_entity_poly.entity_id
_entity_poly.type
_entity_poly.pdbx_seq_one_letter_code
_entity_poly.pdbx_strand_id
1 'polypeptide(L)'
;MYEWCGYSTYGTSGYRERTKEFEDYPIPIFFSEFGCNLIRPRPFTEVSALYGNKMATVWSGGLAYMYFEEENEYGVVRINDDGEVDILPDFKNLENEFKKAHPKGTTHEQYLTALENQKTEKNNECPNIATGIWEANEKLPGTPDKTRCNCLDKILPCSVVPFGAEAGKYEEYFGYLCSKVDCSDIQANGQTGTYGEFSDCSVEQKLSLQLSKLYYKIGSNDRHCPLNDRNVFFNLESLQPLPKDSICENVLDFVKNITCSDGRCSKPDLVRSKQSLKVKNPSNNEKKNDSPIAYKTSGFIILLISVVSAGVLL
;
A
#
# COMPACT_ATOMS: atom_id res chain seq x y z
N MET A 1 17.80 -13.68 0.56
CA MET A 1 18.89 -14.48 1.16
C MET A 1 20.17 -14.25 0.38
N TYR A 2 21.05 -13.36 0.86
CA TYR A 2 22.21 -12.88 0.10
C TYR A 2 23.55 -13.13 0.82
N GLU A 3 23.57 -13.99 1.85
CA GLU A 3 24.76 -14.26 2.65
C GLU A 3 25.86 -15.01 1.88
N TRP A 4 25.48 -15.77 0.83
CA TRP A 4 26.42 -16.48 -0.03
C TRP A 4 26.86 -15.60 -1.21
N CYS A 5 28.14 -15.20 -1.22
CA CYS A 5 28.75 -14.43 -2.32
C CYS A 5 29.92 -15.21 -2.95
N GLY A 6 29.94 -15.29 -4.28
CA GLY A 6 31.01 -15.97 -5.03
C GLY A 6 31.13 -17.46 -4.68
N TYR A 7 32.36 -17.95 -4.59
CA TYR A 7 32.67 -19.35 -4.28
C TYR A 7 32.71 -19.61 -2.75
N SER A 8 31.59 -19.37 -2.07
CA SER A 8 31.46 -19.67 -0.64
C SER A 8 31.17 -21.16 -0.40
N THR A 9 30.86 -21.52 0.84
CA THR A 9 30.50 -22.88 1.24
C THR A 9 29.30 -22.85 2.20
N TYR A 10 28.62 -23.98 2.36
CA TYR A 10 27.51 -24.14 3.31
C TYR A 10 27.88 -23.70 4.75
N GLY A 11 29.13 -23.93 5.17
CA GLY A 11 29.58 -23.62 6.52
C GLY A 11 30.08 -22.18 6.71
N THR A 12 30.59 -21.52 5.67
CA THR A 12 31.15 -20.16 5.76
C THR A 12 30.17 -19.07 5.32
N SER A 13 29.16 -19.42 4.53
CA SER A 13 28.12 -18.49 4.06
C SER A 13 27.10 -18.10 5.14
N GLY A 14 27.00 -18.84 6.25
CA GLY A 14 25.89 -18.70 7.20
C GLY A 14 24.70 -19.62 6.90
N TYR A 15 24.65 -20.27 5.74
CA TYR A 15 23.52 -21.14 5.36
C TYR A 15 23.33 -22.32 6.30
N ARG A 16 24.40 -22.83 6.92
CA ARG A 16 24.29 -23.86 7.96
C ARG A 16 23.56 -23.36 9.19
N GLU A 17 23.87 -22.15 9.63
CA GLU A 17 23.26 -21.51 10.78
C GLU A 17 21.78 -21.23 10.50
N ARG A 18 21.45 -20.67 9.33
CA ARG A 18 20.06 -20.49 8.87
C ARG A 18 19.29 -21.82 8.81
N THR A 19 19.89 -22.86 8.24
CA THR A 19 19.22 -24.18 8.13
C THR A 19 18.90 -24.78 9.51
N LYS A 20 19.78 -24.57 10.51
CA LYS A 20 19.51 -25.00 11.90
C LYS A 20 18.42 -24.18 12.56
N GLU A 21 18.37 -22.87 12.34
CA GLU A 21 17.35 -21.99 12.91
C GLU A 21 15.93 -22.39 12.47
N PHE A 22 15.80 -22.91 11.25
CA PHE A 22 14.51 -23.22 10.63
C PHE A 22 14.16 -24.72 10.53
N GLU A 23 14.97 -25.62 11.12
CA GLU A 23 14.81 -27.07 10.96
C GLU A 23 13.40 -27.59 11.29
N ASP A 24 12.76 -27.00 12.31
CA ASP A 24 11.41 -27.36 12.77
C ASP A 24 10.40 -26.20 12.59
N TYR A 25 10.59 -25.35 11.57
CA TYR A 25 9.68 -24.25 11.33
C TYR A 25 8.34 -24.75 10.76
N PRO A 26 7.18 -24.32 11.30
CA PRO A 26 5.90 -25.02 11.08
C PRO A 26 5.25 -24.76 9.70
N ILE A 27 5.84 -23.90 8.88
CA ILE A 27 5.34 -23.56 7.55
C ILE A 27 6.47 -23.66 6.53
N PRO A 28 6.16 -23.92 5.24
CA PRO A 28 7.17 -23.96 4.20
C PRO A 28 7.97 -22.65 4.12
N ILE A 29 9.29 -22.80 4.01
CA ILE A 29 10.23 -21.69 3.86
C ILE A 29 11.09 -21.91 2.62
N PHE A 30 11.47 -20.82 1.98
CA PHE A 30 12.30 -20.83 0.78
C PHE A 30 13.02 -19.49 0.67
N PHE A 31 14.02 -19.42 -0.19
CA PHE A 31 14.63 -18.14 -0.51
C PHE A 31 13.75 -17.42 -1.52
N SER A 32 12.99 -16.43 -1.07
CA SER A 32 12.23 -15.55 -1.98
C SER A 32 13.13 -14.88 -3.01
N GLU A 33 14.38 -14.61 -2.61
CA GLU A 33 15.45 -14.12 -3.47
C GLU A 33 16.80 -14.69 -3.03
N PHE A 34 17.69 -14.97 -4.00
CA PHE A 34 19.11 -15.23 -3.77
C PHE A 34 19.97 -14.77 -4.96
N GLY A 35 21.29 -14.72 -4.77
CA GLY A 35 22.26 -14.44 -5.84
C GLY A 35 23.05 -13.16 -5.62
N CYS A 36 23.83 -13.09 -4.53
CA CYS A 36 24.72 -11.97 -4.22
C CYS A 36 25.63 -11.64 -5.42
N ASN A 37 25.66 -10.38 -5.83
CA ASN A 37 26.41 -9.93 -7.00
C ASN A 37 27.77 -9.27 -6.66
N LEU A 38 28.29 -9.44 -5.44
CA LEU A 38 29.61 -8.90 -5.05
C LEU A 38 30.76 -9.44 -5.94
N ILE A 39 30.63 -10.68 -6.41
CA ILE A 39 31.56 -11.30 -7.35
C ILE A 39 30.78 -11.64 -8.63
N ARG A 40 31.18 -11.04 -9.75
CA ARG A 40 30.59 -11.27 -11.08
C ARG A 40 31.64 -11.82 -12.06
N PRO A 41 31.27 -12.69 -13.03
CA PRO A 41 29.97 -13.36 -13.15
C PRO A 41 29.60 -14.20 -11.92
N ARG A 42 28.33 -14.20 -11.53
CA ARG A 42 27.86 -14.95 -10.36
C ARG A 42 27.98 -16.44 -10.63
N PRO A 43 28.66 -17.21 -9.77
CA PRO A 43 28.85 -18.64 -10.01
C PRO A 43 27.63 -19.47 -9.61
N PHE A 44 26.71 -18.92 -8.80
CA PHE A 44 25.49 -19.56 -8.30
C PHE A 44 25.71 -20.89 -7.54
N THR A 45 26.90 -21.10 -6.98
CA THR A 45 27.24 -22.33 -6.22
C THR A 45 26.36 -22.57 -4.99
N GLU A 46 25.65 -21.56 -4.51
CA GLU A 46 24.62 -21.67 -3.48
C GLU A 46 23.46 -22.58 -3.88
N VAL A 47 23.17 -22.71 -5.18
CA VAL A 47 22.13 -23.62 -5.71
C VAL A 47 22.47 -25.07 -5.37
N SER A 48 23.73 -25.48 -5.57
CA SER A 48 24.21 -26.81 -5.18
C SER A 48 24.02 -27.08 -3.68
N ALA A 49 24.16 -26.08 -2.81
CA ALA A 49 23.90 -26.22 -1.38
C ALA A 49 22.40 -26.31 -1.07
N LEU A 50 21.60 -25.38 -1.62
CA LEU A 50 20.16 -25.24 -1.39
C LEU A 50 19.38 -26.50 -1.75
N TYR A 51 19.70 -27.13 -2.87
CA TYR A 51 19.06 -28.37 -3.33
C TYR A 51 19.80 -29.63 -2.88
N GLY A 52 20.87 -29.50 -2.11
CA GLY A 52 21.61 -30.61 -1.52
C GLY A 52 20.85 -31.25 -0.35
N ASN A 53 21.21 -32.50 -0.02
CA ASN A 53 20.50 -33.32 0.97
C ASN A 53 20.30 -32.68 2.36
N LYS A 54 21.16 -31.72 2.76
CA LYS A 54 21.05 -31.05 4.07
C LYS A 54 20.01 -29.93 4.07
N MET A 55 19.92 -29.18 2.98
CA MET A 55 19.02 -28.03 2.90
C MET A 55 17.66 -28.43 2.33
N ALA A 56 17.61 -29.41 1.43
CA ALA A 56 16.36 -29.88 0.83
C ALA A 56 15.37 -30.52 1.83
N THR A 57 15.82 -30.87 3.04
CA THR A 57 14.93 -31.34 4.12
C THR A 57 14.27 -30.21 4.91
N VAL A 58 14.75 -28.97 4.76
CA VAL A 58 14.29 -27.79 5.52
C VAL A 58 13.72 -26.73 4.58
N TRP A 59 14.42 -26.43 3.49
CA TRP A 59 14.08 -25.39 2.53
C TRP A 59 13.34 -25.97 1.32
N SER A 60 12.29 -25.27 0.90
CA SER A 60 11.48 -25.56 -0.29
C SER A 60 12.07 -24.97 -1.58
N GLY A 61 13.39 -24.77 -1.64
CA GLY A 61 14.10 -24.17 -2.77
C GLY A 61 14.21 -22.64 -2.68
N GLY A 62 14.23 -21.97 -3.83
CA GLY A 62 14.32 -20.52 -3.91
C GLY A 62 14.32 -19.96 -5.33
N LEU A 63 14.27 -18.63 -5.44
CA LEU A 63 14.24 -17.90 -6.70
C LEU A 63 15.48 -17.00 -6.82
N ALA A 64 16.20 -17.10 -7.94
CA ALA A 64 17.32 -16.22 -8.21
C ALA A 64 16.80 -14.81 -8.54
N TYR A 65 17.43 -13.78 -7.98
CA TYR A 65 17.16 -12.39 -8.30
C TYR A 65 18.22 -11.87 -9.28
N MET A 66 17.89 -11.47 -10.51
CA MET A 66 16.60 -11.50 -11.19
C MET A 66 16.78 -11.80 -12.69
N TYR A 67 15.68 -11.82 -13.46
CA TYR A 67 15.75 -12.11 -14.88
C TYR A 67 16.41 -10.97 -15.68
N PHE A 68 15.85 -9.77 -15.59
CA PHE A 68 16.28 -8.60 -16.35
C PHE A 68 17.46 -7.87 -15.69
N GLU A 69 18.44 -7.47 -16.49
CA GLU A 69 19.53 -6.57 -16.10
C GLU A 69 19.02 -5.13 -16.12
N GLU A 70 19.17 -4.48 -14.97
CA GLU A 70 19.00 -3.04 -14.81
C GLU A 70 20.33 -2.43 -14.34
N GLU A 71 20.34 -1.14 -13.98
CA GLU A 71 21.52 -0.48 -13.38
C GLU A 71 22.02 -1.15 -12.08
N ASN A 72 21.21 -2.05 -11.51
CA ASN A 72 21.49 -2.79 -10.28
C ASN A 72 22.42 -4.01 -10.46
N GLU A 73 22.72 -4.40 -11.71
CA GLU A 73 23.65 -5.50 -12.03
C GLU A 73 23.22 -6.89 -11.50
N TYR A 74 21.91 -7.18 -11.44
CA TYR A 74 21.36 -8.46 -10.96
C TYR A 74 20.77 -9.37 -12.04
N GLY A 75 20.72 -8.94 -13.29
CA GLY A 75 20.12 -9.67 -14.39
C GLY A 75 20.92 -10.87 -14.86
N VAL A 76 20.22 -11.79 -15.51
CA VAL A 76 20.81 -12.86 -16.31
C VAL A 76 20.63 -12.63 -17.81
N VAL A 77 19.73 -11.73 -18.20
CA VAL A 77 19.57 -11.25 -19.57
C VAL A 77 19.44 -9.73 -19.59
N ARG A 78 19.75 -9.10 -20.71
CA ARG A 78 19.52 -7.67 -20.93
C ARG A 78 18.62 -7.48 -22.15
N ILE A 79 17.73 -6.50 -22.10
CA ILE A 79 16.97 -6.08 -23.28
C ILE A 79 17.77 -5.00 -24.00
N ASN A 80 18.10 -5.21 -25.26
CA ASN A 80 18.85 -4.24 -26.07
C ASN A 80 17.92 -3.17 -26.69
N ASP A 81 18.51 -2.19 -27.37
CA ASP A 81 17.77 -1.05 -27.95
C ASP A 81 16.74 -1.47 -29.02
N ASP A 82 16.95 -2.62 -29.67
CA ASP A 82 16.02 -3.19 -30.65
C ASP A 82 14.88 -4.00 -29.98
N GLY A 83 14.90 -4.12 -28.64
CA GLY A 83 13.93 -4.89 -27.86
C GLY A 83 14.23 -6.40 -27.84
N GLU A 84 15.41 -6.83 -28.27
CA GLU A 84 15.82 -8.23 -28.26
C GLU A 84 16.54 -8.62 -26.95
N VAL A 85 16.61 -9.92 -26.69
CA VAL A 85 17.17 -10.48 -25.44
C VAL A 85 18.64 -10.87 -25.65
N ASP A 86 19.55 -10.14 -25.00
CA ASP A 86 20.95 -10.48 -24.89
C ASP A 86 21.18 -11.38 -23.66
N ILE A 87 21.70 -12.60 -23.87
CA ILE A 87 22.07 -13.51 -22.76
C ILE A 87 23.36 -13.03 -22.10
N LEU A 88 23.34 -12.87 -20.77
CA LEU A 88 24.51 -12.47 -19.98
C LEU A 88 25.26 -13.70 -19.41
N PRO A 89 26.53 -13.54 -18.96
CA PRO A 89 27.32 -14.65 -18.42
C PRO A 89 26.64 -15.40 -17.26
N ASP A 90 25.94 -14.67 -16.40
CA ASP A 90 25.24 -15.22 -15.23
C ASP A 90 24.14 -16.22 -15.61
N PHE A 91 23.49 -16.05 -16.76
CA PHE A 91 22.50 -16.99 -17.26
C PHE A 91 23.07 -18.39 -17.37
N LYS A 92 24.28 -18.50 -17.95
CA LYS A 92 24.89 -19.81 -18.19
C LYS A 92 25.27 -20.49 -16.89
N ASN A 93 25.76 -19.73 -15.92
CA ASN A 93 26.12 -20.26 -14.59
C ASN A 93 24.88 -20.76 -13.86
N LEU A 94 23.81 -19.96 -13.83
CA LEU A 94 22.55 -20.31 -13.19
C LEU A 94 21.89 -21.53 -13.85
N GLU A 95 21.84 -21.56 -15.18
CA GLU A 95 21.33 -22.69 -15.97
C GLU A 95 22.08 -23.98 -15.62
N ASN A 96 23.41 -23.92 -15.57
CA ASN A 96 24.25 -25.08 -15.28
C ASN A 96 24.04 -25.60 -13.85
N GLU A 97 23.87 -24.73 -12.86
CA GLU A 97 23.63 -25.14 -11.48
C GLU A 97 22.23 -25.72 -11.30
N PHE A 98 21.19 -25.10 -11.88
CA PHE A 98 19.84 -25.67 -11.83
C PHE A 98 19.72 -27.02 -12.54
N LYS A 99 20.45 -27.24 -13.64
CA LYS A 99 20.49 -28.56 -14.30
C LYS A 99 21.05 -29.67 -13.40
N LYS A 100 21.93 -29.33 -12.46
CA LYS A 100 22.51 -30.29 -11.50
C LYS A 100 21.64 -30.47 -10.25
N ALA A 101 20.73 -29.54 -9.98
CA ALA A 101 19.90 -29.54 -8.79
C ALA A 101 18.86 -30.66 -8.85
N HIS A 102 19.01 -31.66 -7.99
CA HIS A 102 18.10 -32.81 -7.88
C HIS A 102 17.71 -33.03 -6.41
N PRO A 103 16.85 -32.16 -5.84
CA PRO A 103 16.46 -32.26 -4.44
C PRO A 103 15.70 -33.57 -4.19
N LYS A 104 16.02 -34.23 -3.08
CA LYS A 104 15.32 -35.44 -2.64
C LYS A 104 14.21 -35.05 -1.68
N GLY A 105 12.98 -35.00 -2.19
CA GLY A 105 11.79 -34.74 -1.39
C GLY A 105 11.22 -35.98 -0.71
N THR A 106 10.15 -35.78 0.04
CA THR A 106 9.32 -36.80 0.67
C THR A 106 7.91 -36.73 0.07
N THR A 107 7.22 -37.87 -0.09
CA THR A 107 5.84 -37.84 -0.58
C THR A 107 4.90 -37.29 0.51
N HIS A 108 3.73 -36.81 0.11
CA HIS A 108 2.74 -36.29 1.04
C HIS A 108 2.33 -37.34 2.09
N GLU A 109 2.16 -38.59 1.69
CA GLU A 109 1.78 -39.71 2.59
C GLU A 109 2.88 -40.01 3.62
N GLN A 110 4.14 -40.02 3.19
CA GLN A 110 5.29 -40.25 4.06
C GLN A 110 5.44 -39.10 5.07
N TYR A 111 5.21 -37.86 4.63
CA TYR A 111 5.25 -36.68 5.49
C TYR A 111 4.16 -36.71 6.57
N LEU A 112 2.90 -37.00 6.20
CA LEU A 112 1.80 -37.11 7.16
C LEU A 112 2.05 -38.22 8.19
N THR A 113 2.59 -39.38 7.75
CA THR A 113 2.96 -40.47 8.65
C THR A 113 4.04 -40.05 9.65
N ALA A 114 5.04 -39.28 9.22
CA ALA A 114 6.07 -38.76 10.11
C ALA A 114 5.50 -37.76 11.13
N LEU A 115 4.57 -36.90 10.70
CA LEU A 115 3.93 -35.90 11.54
C LEU A 115 3.09 -36.52 12.67
N GLU A 116 2.32 -37.58 12.38
CA GLU A 116 1.55 -38.31 13.40
C GLU A 116 2.42 -38.87 14.53
N ASN A 117 3.68 -39.24 14.21
CA ASN A 117 4.64 -39.76 15.17
C ASN A 117 5.32 -38.65 16.01
N GLN A 118 5.33 -37.40 15.51
CA GLN A 118 5.92 -36.24 16.17
C GLN A 118 4.90 -35.51 17.05
N LYS A 119 4.25 -36.21 18.00
CA LYS A 119 3.28 -35.64 18.97
C LYS A 119 3.91 -34.52 19.80
N THR A 120 3.97 -33.31 19.26
CA THR A 120 4.50 -32.14 19.94
C THR A 120 3.58 -30.98 19.61
N GLU A 121 2.74 -30.59 20.56
CA GLU A 121 2.01 -29.34 20.49
C GLU A 121 3.04 -28.20 20.63
N LYS A 122 3.46 -27.65 19.50
CA LYS A 122 4.38 -26.53 19.48
C LYS A 122 3.57 -25.24 19.66
N ASN A 123 3.53 -24.74 20.90
CA ASN A 123 3.00 -23.41 21.16
C ASN A 123 4.05 -22.37 20.74
N ASN A 124 3.83 -21.70 19.61
CA ASN A 124 4.72 -20.63 19.16
C ASN A 124 4.27 -19.33 19.85
N GLU A 125 4.88 -19.01 20.98
CA GLU A 125 4.65 -17.74 21.67
C GLU A 125 5.21 -16.57 20.83
N CYS A 126 4.46 -15.48 20.74
CA CYS A 126 4.94 -14.26 20.12
C CYS A 126 6.17 -13.73 20.87
N PRO A 127 7.20 -13.20 20.19
CA PRO A 127 8.37 -12.66 20.88
C PRO A 127 7.98 -11.51 21.82
N ASN A 128 8.61 -11.47 22.99
CA ASN A 128 8.35 -10.43 23.99
C ASN A 128 8.75 -9.03 23.48
N ILE A 129 7.96 -8.03 23.87
CA ILE A 129 8.25 -6.63 23.54
C ILE A 129 9.49 -6.16 24.29
N ALA A 130 10.43 -5.57 23.54
CA ALA A 130 11.64 -4.93 24.06
C ALA A 130 11.89 -3.64 23.28
N THR A 131 11.81 -2.49 23.97
CA THR A 131 11.97 -1.16 23.37
C THR A 131 13.28 -1.03 22.60
N GLY A 132 13.18 -0.58 21.34
CA GLY A 132 14.32 -0.47 20.43
C GLY A 132 14.87 -1.79 19.87
N ILE A 133 14.25 -2.94 20.18
CA ILE A 133 14.66 -4.28 19.71
C ILE A 133 13.51 -4.99 18.98
N TRP A 134 12.40 -5.25 19.68
CA TRP A 134 11.22 -5.90 19.12
C TRP A 134 9.97 -5.21 19.66
N GLU A 135 9.24 -4.53 18.79
CA GLU A 135 8.10 -3.69 19.17
C GLU A 135 6.86 -4.04 18.34
N ALA A 136 6.73 -5.30 17.92
CA ALA A 136 5.56 -5.80 17.20
C ALA A 136 4.59 -6.46 18.18
N ASN A 137 3.46 -5.80 18.45
CA ASN A 137 2.43 -6.30 19.35
C ASN A 137 1.67 -7.48 18.75
N GLU A 138 1.30 -8.45 19.59
CA GLU A 138 0.47 -9.60 19.19
C GLU A 138 -0.94 -9.18 18.75
N LYS A 139 -1.47 -8.08 19.30
CA LYS A 139 -2.77 -7.56 18.91
C LYS A 139 -2.69 -6.88 17.54
N LEU A 140 -3.31 -7.52 16.55
CA LEU A 140 -3.39 -7.04 15.16
C LEU A 140 -4.48 -5.95 14.97
N PRO A 141 -4.37 -5.12 13.91
CA PRO A 141 -5.46 -4.25 13.50
C PRO A 141 -6.68 -5.07 13.05
N GLY A 142 -7.86 -4.47 13.13
CA GLY A 142 -9.07 -5.07 12.56
C GLY A 142 -9.02 -5.12 11.03
N THR A 143 -9.87 -5.98 10.45
CA THR A 143 -10.06 -6.03 8.99
C THR A 143 -10.62 -4.69 8.50
N PRO A 144 -10.03 -4.07 7.46
CA PRO A 144 -10.55 -2.81 6.93
C PRO A 144 -12.03 -2.88 6.52
N ASP A 145 -12.84 -1.98 7.06
CA ASP A 145 -14.28 -1.89 6.77
C ASP A 145 -14.53 -0.84 5.68
N LYS A 146 -14.56 -1.30 4.44
CA LYS A 146 -14.84 -0.47 3.27
C LYS A 146 -16.21 0.22 3.35
N THR A 147 -17.22 -0.39 3.97
CA THR A 147 -18.56 0.20 4.07
C THR A 147 -18.53 1.42 4.99
N ARG A 148 -17.89 1.28 6.14
CA ARG A 148 -17.69 2.37 7.10
C ARG A 148 -16.83 3.49 6.49
N CYS A 149 -15.71 3.16 5.86
CA CYS A 149 -14.84 4.17 5.27
C CYS A 149 -15.51 4.92 4.11
N ASN A 150 -16.28 4.23 3.26
CA ASN A 150 -17.06 4.88 2.19
C ASN A 150 -18.14 5.85 2.72
N CYS A 151 -18.59 5.69 3.97
CA CYS A 151 -19.49 6.68 4.57
C CYS A 151 -18.79 8.03 4.74
N LEU A 152 -17.49 8.05 5.04
CA LEU A 152 -16.72 9.29 5.19
C LEU A 152 -16.77 10.14 3.93
N ASP A 153 -16.63 9.52 2.75
CA ASP A 153 -16.69 10.22 1.46
C ASP A 153 -18.02 10.93 1.21
N LYS A 154 -19.11 10.40 1.78
CA LYS A 154 -20.47 10.94 1.59
C LYS A 154 -20.82 12.01 2.62
N ILE A 155 -20.44 11.79 3.89
CA ILE A 155 -20.97 12.55 5.03
C ILE A 155 -20.06 13.68 5.48
N LEU A 156 -18.76 13.64 5.14
CA LEU A 156 -17.80 14.64 5.57
C LEU A 156 -17.92 15.89 4.70
N PRO A 157 -17.98 17.10 5.30
CA PRO A 157 -18.12 18.37 4.57
C PRO A 157 -16.84 18.79 3.85
N CYS A 158 -15.68 18.41 4.34
CA CYS A 158 -14.40 18.74 3.74
C CYS A 158 -13.67 17.47 3.35
N SER A 159 -13.38 17.35 2.06
CA SER A 159 -12.79 16.16 1.46
C SER A 159 -11.51 16.52 0.72
N VAL A 160 -10.62 15.54 0.64
CA VAL A 160 -9.33 15.63 -0.04
C VAL A 160 -9.30 14.59 -1.16
N VAL A 161 -8.94 15.00 -2.37
CA VAL A 161 -8.63 14.06 -3.46
C VAL A 161 -7.13 13.69 -3.44
N PRO A 162 -6.72 12.49 -3.90
CA PRO A 162 -5.33 12.04 -3.82
C PRO A 162 -4.32 13.05 -4.39
N PHE A 163 -3.20 13.28 -3.69
CA PHE A 163 -2.17 14.25 -4.10
C PHE A 163 -1.25 13.76 -5.24
N GLY A 164 -1.32 12.47 -5.60
CA GLY A 164 -0.48 11.89 -6.66
C GLY A 164 1.02 12.04 -6.35
N ALA A 165 1.76 12.69 -7.25
CA ALA A 165 3.19 12.94 -7.10
C ALA A 165 3.55 13.82 -5.88
N GLU A 166 2.59 14.53 -5.29
CA GLU A 166 2.80 15.39 -4.12
C GLU A 166 2.47 14.68 -2.79
N ALA A 167 2.60 13.35 -2.72
CA ALA A 167 2.30 12.55 -1.52
C ALA A 167 3.07 13.00 -0.25
N GLY A 168 4.21 13.69 -0.41
CA GLY A 168 4.94 14.29 0.72
C GLY A 168 4.12 15.31 1.54
N LYS A 169 3.07 15.92 0.94
CA LYS A 169 2.18 16.85 1.64
C LYS A 169 1.34 16.21 2.74
N TYR A 170 1.12 14.90 2.71
CA TYR A 170 0.34 14.22 3.75
C TYR A 170 0.97 14.42 5.14
N GLU A 171 2.30 14.34 5.25
CA GLU A 171 3.00 14.53 6.53
C GLU A 171 2.76 15.93 7.10
N GLU A 172 2.93 16.98 6.27
CA GLU A 172 2.69 18.37 6.65
C GLU A 172 1.24 18.58 7.12
N TYR A 173 0.27 18.09 6.35
CA TYR A 173 -1.15 18.31 6.63
C TYR A 173 -1.66 17.51 7.83
N PHE A 174 -1.17 16.29 8.05
CA PHE A 174 -1.43 15.60 9.31
C PHE A 174 -0.79 16.32 10.49
N GLY A 175 0.46 16.78 10.36
CA GLY A 175 1.13 17.57 11.40
C GLY A 175 0.33 18.82 11.79
N TYR A 176 -0.15 19.58 10.80
CA TYR A 176 -1.02 20.73 11.02
C TYR A 176 -2.36 20.34 11.65
N LEU A 177 -3.12 19.43 11.03
CA LEU A 177 -4.47 19.09 11.49
C LEU A 177 -4.45 18.44 12.87
N CYS A 178 -3.54 17.50 13.13
CA CYS A 178 -3.41 16.84 14.42
C CYS A 178 -2.87 17.74 15.53
N SER A 179 -2.32 18.93 15.19
CA SER A 179 -2.07 19.99 16.18
C SER A 179 -3.34 20.76 16.57
N LYS A 180 -4.42 20.66 15.79
CA LYS A 180 -5.68 21.40 15.97
C LYS A 180 -6.84 20.53 16.44
N VAL A 181 -6.85 19.25 16.08
CA VAL A 181 -7.85 18.26 16.45
C VAL A 181 -7.19 16.99 16.99
N ASP A 182 -7.88 16.23 17.83
CA ASP A 182 -7.39 14.93 18.29
C ASP A 182 -7.44 13.92 17.14
N CYS A 183 -6.31 13.32 16.78
CA CYS A 183 -6.19 12.32 15.71
C CYS A 183 -6.16 10.87 16.19
N SER A 184 -6.46 10.61 17.47
CA SER A 184 -6.48 9.26 18.05
C SER A 184 -7.37 8.28 17.26
N ASP A 185 -8.45 8.76 16.64
CA ASP A 185 -9.40 8.00 15.82
C ASP A 185 -8.80 7.47 14.50
N ILE A 186 -7.67 7.97 14.03
CA ILE A 186 -6.99 7.51 12.80
C ILE A 186 -5.60 6.92 13.04
N GLN A 187 -5.10 7.00 14.28
CA GLN A 187 -3.78 6.47 14.64
C GLN A 187 -3.79 4.94 14.64
N ALA A 188 -2.68 4.34 14.19
CA ALA A 188 -2.42 2.91 14.27
C ALA A 188 -1.06 2.70 14.93
N ASN A 189 -1.04 2.17 16.15
CA ASN A 189 0.18 1.89 16.90
C ASN A 189 0.39 0.38 17.02
N GLY A 190 1.28 -0.15 16.18
CA GLY A 190 1.69 -1.56 16.19
C GLY A 190 2.56 -1.97 17.38
N GLN A 191 3.09 -1.01 18.16
CA GLN A 191 3.85 -1.29 19.39
C GLN A 191 2.93 -1.57 20.57
N THR A 192 1.86 -0.78 20.70
CA THR A 192 0.89 -0.91 21.79
C THR A 192 -0.35 -1.71 21.41
N GLY A 193 -0.50 -2.12 20.15
CA GLY A 193 -1.69 -2.83 19.67
C GLY A 193 -2.96 -1.96 19.74
N THR A 194 -2.79 -0.64 19.53
CA THR A 194 -3.88 0.33 19.66
C THR A 194 -4.19 0.93 18.30
N TYR A 195 -5.42 0.74 17.83
CA TYR A 195 -5.86 1.13 16.49
C TYR A 195 -7.13 1.96 16.62
N GLY A 196 -7.06 3.20 16.13
CA GLY A 196 -8.18 4.13 16.10
C GLY A 196 -9.32 3.63 15.21
N GLU A 197 -10.52 4.14 15.45
CA GLU A 197 -11.74 3.64 14.80
C GLU A 197 -11.67 3.68 13.26
N PHE A 198 -11.09 4.73 12.68
CA PHE A 198 -10.92 4.92 11.23
C PHE A 198 -9.46 4.73 10.78
N SER A 199 -8.64 4.03 11.58
CA SER A 199 -7.23 3.76 11.26
C SER A 199 -7.04 2.84 10.05
N ASP A 200 -8.10 2.18 9.59
CA ASP A 200 -8.17 1.30 8.43
C ASP A 200 -8.63 2.01 7.14
N CYS A 201 -9.11 3.25 7.24
CA CYS A 201 -9.53 4.02 6.07
C CYS A 201 -8.34 4.56 5.27
N SER A 202 -8.59 5.01 4.02
CA SER A 202 -7.54 5.54 3.16
C SER A 202 -6.88 6.80 3.77
N VAL A 203 -5.67 7.13 3.31
CA VAL A 203 -4.94 8.31 3.80
C VAL A 203 -5.74 9.59 3.54
N GLU A 204 -6.42 9.69 2.40
CA GLU A 204 -7.29 10.80 2.03
C GLU A 204 -8.54 10.87 2.91
N GLN A 205 -9.17 9.73 3.20
CA GLN A 205 -10.34 9.65 4.08
C GLN A 205 -9.97 10.06 5.51
N LYS A 206 -8.82 9.62 6.01
CA LYS A 206 -8.28 10.05 7.32
C LYS A 206 -8.05 11.56 7.34
N LEU A 207 -7.41 12.11 6.31
CA LEU A 207 -7.15 13.55 6.25
C LEU A 207 -8.44 14.37 6.14
N SER A 208 -9.39 13.90 5.33
CA SER A 208 -10.74 14.48 5.18
C SER A 208 -11.51 14.49 6.50
N LEU A 209 -11.39 13.42 7.29
CA LEU A 209 -11.97 13.33 8.63
C LEU A 209 -11.40 14.41 9.55
N GLN A 210 -10.08 14.53 9.66
CA GLN A 210 -9.45 15.54 10.53
C GLN A 210 -9.72 16.97 10.06
N LEU A 211 -9.73 17.18 8.74
CA LEU A 211 -10.07 18.47 8.13
C LEU A 211 -11.53 18.85 8.41
N SER A 212 -12.46 17.91 8.28
CA SER A 212 -13.86 18.11 8.60
C SER A 212 -14.09 18.36 10.09
N LYS A 213 -13.33 17.67 10.97
CA LYS A 213 -13.34 17.94 12.41
C LYS A 213 -12.92 19.37 12.71
N LEU A 214 -11.87 19.86 12.04
CA LEU A 214 -11.43 21.25 12.18
C LEU A 214 -12.48 22.23 11.64
N TYR A 215 -13.11 21.94 10.50
CA TYR A 215 -14.20 22.73 9.94
C TYR A 215 -15.37 22.88 10.93
N TYR A 216 -15.82 21.78 11.54
CA TYR A 216 -16.87 21.80 12.56
C TYR A 216 -16.46 22.57 13.82
N LYS A 217 -15.20 22.46 14.24
CA LYS A 217 -14.65 23.18 15.40
C LYS A 217 -14.56 24.69 15.17
N ILE A 218 -14.27 25.14 13.94
CA ILE A 218 -14.26 26.56 13.57
C ILE A 218 -15.69 27.11 13.51
N GLY A 219 -16.63 26.32 12.95
CA GLY A 219 -18.05 26.64 12.98
C GLY A 219 -18.48 27.86 12.13
N SER A 220 -17.69 28.25 11.12
CA SER A 220 -18.01 29.36 10.19
C SER A 220 -19.24 29.08 9.32
N ASN A 221 -19.51 27.80 9.02
CA ASN A 221 -20.59 27.33 8.17
C ASN A 221 -20.65 28.00 6.77
N ASP A 222 -19.52 28.48 6.28
CA ASP A 222 -19.34 29.22 5.02
C ASP A 222 -18.90 28.32 3.85
N ARG A 223 -18.84 27.00 4.08
CA ARG A 223 -18.35 26.00 3.13
C ARG A 223 -16.87 26.18 2.75
N HIS A 224 -16.11 26.94 3.54
CA HIS A 224 -14.67 27.08 3.33
C HIS A 224 -13.91 26.05 4.18
N CYS A 225 -13.26 25.10 3.52
CA CYS A 225 -12.46 24.09 4.22
C CYS A 225 -11.15 24.70 4.72
N PRO A 226 -10.76 24.49 6.00
CA PRO A 226 -9.67 25.22 6.65
C PRO A 226 -8.28 24.65 6.32
N LEU A 227 -8.04 24.39 5.03
CA LEU A 227 -6.76 23.96 4.47
C LEU A 227 -6.66 24.45 3.03
N ASN A 228 -5.65 25.29 2.75
CA ASN A 228 -5.47 25.91 1.43
C ASN A 228 -4.64 24.99 0.51
N ASP A 229 -5.31 24.06 -0.16
CA ASP A 229 -4.72 23.25 -1.22
C ASP A 229 -5.76 22.98 -2.32
N ARG A 230 -5.31 22.87 -3.57
CA ARG A 230 -6.18 22.62 -4.74
C ARG A 230 -6.93 21.28 -4.68
N ASN A 231 -6.41 20.33 -3.91
CA ASN A 231 -7.00 19.00 -3.73
C ASN A 231 -8.07 18.97 -2.63
N VAL A 232 -8.24 20.08 -1.90
CA VAL A 232 -9.26 20.24 -0.87
C VAL A 232 -10.52 20.84 -1.48
N PHE A 233 -11.67 20.25 -1.19
CA PHE A 233 -12.96 20.79 -1.64
C PHE A 233 -14.05 20.58 -0.59
N PHE A 234 -15.07 21.43 -0.65
CA PHE A 234 -16.28 21.24 0.12
C PHE A 234 -17.20 20.24 -0.57
N ASN A 235 -17.51 19.15 0.12
CA ASN A 235 -18.38 18.10 -0.37
C ASN A 235 -19.86 18.50 -0.24
N LEU A 236 -20.51 18.76 -1.37
CA LEU A 236 -21.93 19.11 -1.41
C LEU A 236 -22.86 17.93 -1.07
N GLU A 237 -22.39 16.69 -1.17
CA GLU A 237 -23.19 15.50 -0.79
C GLU A 237 -23.43 15.46 0.72
N SER A 238 -22.52 16.01 1.52
CA SER A 238 -22.65 16.09 2.98
C SER A 238 -23.86 16.91 3.46
N LEU A 239 -24.42 17.77 2.58
CA LEU A 239 -25.63 18.54 2.85
C LEU A 239 -26.92 17.73 2.65
N GLN A 240 -26.84 16.59 1.95
CA GLN A 240 -28.01 15.77 1.65
C GLN A 240 -28.45 14.98 2.89
N PRO A 241 -29.77 14.75 3.05
CA PRO A 241 -30.25 13.94 4.15
C PRO A 241 -29.85 12.47 3.98
N LEU A 242 -29.24 11.89 5.02
CA LEU A 242 -29.02 10.45 5.08
C LEU A 242 -30.34 9.70 5.32
N PRO A 243 -30.51 8.50 4.73
CA PRO A 243 -31.57 7.58 5.13
C PRO A 243 -31.46 7.27 6.62
N LYS A 244 -32.61 7.24 7.31
CA LYS A 244 -32.68 6.84 8.71
C LYS A 244 -32.21 5.39 8.87
N ASP A 245 -31.51 5.13 9.98
CA ASP A 245 -30.96 3.83 10.35
C ASP A 245 -29.88 3.31 9.37
N SER A 246 -29.25 4.22 8.63
CA SER A 246 -28.12 3.86 7.76
C SER A 246 -26.81 3.76 8.55
N ILE A 247 -25.91 2.87 8.14
CA ILE A 247 -24.56 2.75 8.73
C ILE A 247 -23.84 4.12 8.74
N CYS A 248 -24.04 4.94 7.71
CA CYS A 248 -23.44 6.26 7.62
C CYS A 248 -24.03 7.28 8.60
N GLU A 249 -25.26 7.09 9.08
CA GLU A 249 -25.84 7.91 10.15
C GLU A 249 -25.09 7.64 11.46
N ASN A 250 -24.84 6.37 11.80
CA ASN A 250 -24.05 5.99 12.97
C ASN A 250 -22.61 6.55 12.90
N VAL A 251 -21.97 6.47 11.73
CA VAL A 251 -20.64 7.05 11.50
C VAL A 251 -20.68 8.57 11.67
N LEU A 252 -21.69 9.24 11.12
CA LEU A 252 -21.83 10.69 11.24
C LEU A 252 -22.02 11.12 12.70
N ASP A 253 -22.83 10.40 13.46
CA ASP A 253 -23.07 10.66 14.87
C ASP A 253 -21.81 10.41 15.70
N PHE A 254 -21.07 9.34 15.41
CA PHE A 254 -19.76 9.11 16.01
C PHE A 254 -18.81 10.29 15.75
N VAL A 255 -18.62 10.68 14.48
CA VAL A 255 -17.75 11.80 14.08
C VAL A 255 -18.18 13.07 14.82
N LYS A 256 -19.46 13.42 14.84
CA LYS A 256 -19.95 14.61 15.55
C LYS A 256 -19.67 14.55 17.04
N ASN A 257 -19.92 13.39 17.68
CA ASN A 257 -19.72 13.22 19.11
C ASN A 257 -18.24 13.40 19.51
N ILE A 258 -17.31 12.81 18.75
CA ILE A 258 -15.86 12.97 19.02
C ILE A 258 -15.35 14.38 18.68
N THR A 259 -16.00 15.09 17.76
CA THR A 259 -15.59 16.45 17.38
C THR A 259 -16.07 17.48 18.41
N CYS A 260 -17.23 17.24 19.01
CA CYS A 260 -18.01 18.22 19.76
C CYS A 260 -18.18 17.91 21.25
N SER A 261 -17.47 16.91 21.77
CA SER A 261 -17.49 16.47 23.16
C SER A 261 -17.11 17.57 24.17
N ASP A 262 -16.37 18.60 23.76
CA ASP A 262 -16.03 19.79 24.57
C ASP A 262 -17.11 20.90 24.59
N GLY A 263 -18.30 20.66 24.02
CA GLY A 263 -19.43 21.60 24.03
C GLY A 263 -19.25 22.87 23.19
N ARG A 264 -18.18 22.96 22.38
CA ARG A 264 -17.78 24.12 21.58
C ARG A 264 -17.99 23.93 20.07
N CYS A 265 -19.00 23.18 19.66
CA CYS A 265 -19.45 23.20 18.28
C CYS A 265 -20.65 24.11 18.13
N SER A 266 -20.60 25.01 17.14
CA SER A 266 -21.81 25.66 16.64
C SER A 266 -22.79 24.55 16.27
N LYS A 267 -24.01 24.58 16.83
CA LYS A 267 -25.11 23.79 16.27
C LYS A 267 -25.16 24.18 14.79
N PRO A 268 -24.99 23.25 13.84
CA PRO A 268 -25.26 23.60 12.46
C PRO A 268 -26.70 24.12 12.46
N ASP A 269 -26.92 25.30 11.88
CA ASP A 269 -28.26 25.75 11.52
C ASP A 269 -28.82 24.76 10.49
N LEU A 270 -29.26 23.61 10.99
CA LEU A 270 -30.02 22.60 10.29
C LEU A 270 -31.46 23.09 10.25
N VAL A 271 -31.69 24.22 9.60
CA VAL A 271 -32.80 24.19 8.67
C VAL A 271 -32.31 23.32 7.52
N ARG A 272 -32.51 22.00 7.67
CA ARG A 272 -32.49 21.01 6.58
C ARG A 272 -33.62 21.41 5.64
N SER A 273 -33.42 22.52 4.93
CA SER A 273 -34.51 23.21 4.26
C SER A 273 -34.89 22.38 3.05
N LYS A 274 -36.18 22.05 2.97
CA LYS A 274 -36.82 21.63 1.71
C LYS A 274 -36.82 22.82 0.74
N GLN A 275 -35.67 23.29 0.29
CA GLN A 275 -35.60 24.16 -0.87
C GLN A 275 -35.17 23.32 -2.05
N SER A 276 -36.12 23.15 -2.96
CA SER A 276 -35.89 22.58 -4.28
C SER A 276 -34.72 23.32 -4.93
N LEU A 277 -33.64 22.58 -5.19
CA LEU A 277 -32.59 23.02 -6.08
C LEU A 277 -33.21 23.15 -7.48
N LYS A 278 -33.69 24.35 -7.82
CA LYS A 278 -33.94 24.71 -9.23
C LYS A 278 -32.58 24.80 -9.91
N VAL A 279 -32.19 23.70 -10.54
CA VAL A 279 -31.13 23.67 -11.55
C VAL A 279 -31.49 24.68 -12.64
N LYS A 280 -30.77 25.80 -12.70
CA LYS A 280 -30.73 26.62 -13.91
C LYS A 280 -29.75 25.95 -14.86
N ASN A 281 -30.28 25.12 -15.76
CA ASN A 281 -29.56 24.78 -16.99
C ASN A 281 -29.34 26.09 -17.79
N PRO A 282 -28.17 26.28 -18.42
CA PRO A 282 -27.99 27.35 -19.38
C PRO A 282 -28.95 27.11 -20.55
N SER A 283 -29.80 28.10 -20.83
CA SER A 283 -30.69 28.11 -21.99
C SER A 283 -29.85 28.14 -23.27
N ASN A 284 -29.95 27.09 -24.07
CA ASN A 284 -29.77 27.19 -25.52
C ASN A 284 -30.74 28.25 -26.03
N ASN A 285 -30.22 29.28 -26.68
CA ASN A 285 -30.96 30.06 -27.66
C ASN A 285 -29.96 30.70 -28.63
N GLU A 286 -29.80 30.03 -29.78
CA GLU A 286 -29.30 30.64 -31.00
C GLU A 286 -30.18 31.83 -31.38
N LYS A 287 -29.56 32.99 -31.62
CA LYS A 287 -30.02 33.93 -32.65
C LYS A 287 -28.81 34.50 -33.38
N LYS A 288 -28.72 34.16 -34.68
CA LYS A 288 -27.91 34.81 -35.71
C LYS A 288 -28.29 36.29 -35.82
N ASN A 289 -27.29 37.15 -36.08
CA ASN A 289 -27.30 38.17 -37.12
C ASN A 289 -25.89 38.76 -37.31
N ASP A 290 -25.66 39.25 -38.53
CA ASP A 290 -24.41 39.37 -39.28
C ASP A 290 -23.38 40.43 -38.83
N SER A 291 -22.10 40.02 -38.89
CA SER A 291 -20.86 40.61 -39.50
C SER A 291 -20.63 42.14 -39.60
N PRO A 292 -19.37 42.62 -39.87
CA PRO A 292 -18.03 42.00 -39.72
C PRO A 292 -17.04 42.94 -38.96
N ILE A 293 -15.85 42.45 -38.58
CA ILE A 293 -14.55 43.17 -38.66
C ILE A 293 -13.43 42.19 -38.27
N ALA A 294 -12.32 42.29 -39.00
CA ALA A 294 -11.29 41.29 -39.22
C ALA A 294 -10.06 41.38 -38.27
N TYR A 295 -9.08 40.50 -38.59
CA TYR A 295 -7.69 40.34 -38.10
C TYR A 295 -7.52 39.35 -36.92
N LYS A 296 -6.61 38.37 -36.94
CA LYS A 296 -5.56 37.97 -37.89
C LYS A 296 -5.16 36.52 -37.58
N THR A 297 -4.78 35.80 -38.62
CA THR A 297 -4.19 34.45 -38.67
C THR A 297 -2.95 34.26 -37.78
N SER A 298 -2.80 33.09 -37.16
CA SER A 298 -1.60 32.24 -37.36
C SER A 298 -1.86 30.83 -36.86
N GLY A 299 -1.74 29.85 -37.75
CA GLY A 299 -1.90 28.44 -37.44
C GLY A 299 -0.55 27.78 -37.15
N PHE A 300 -0.56 26.80 -36.25
CA PHE A 300 0.40 25.71 -36.25
C PHE A 300 -0.35 24.43 -35.92
N ILE A 301 -0.46 23.57 -36.93
CA ILE A 301 -0.82 22.16 -36.79
C ILE A 301 0.44 21.47 -36.27
N ILE A 302 0.37 20.89 -35.07
CA ILE A 302 1.34 19.89 -34.62
C ILE A 302 0.54 18.62 -34.30
N LEU A 303 0.72 17.64 -35.18
CA LEU A 303 0.37 16.24 -34.97
C LEU A 303 1.20 15.73 -33.79
N LEU A 304 0.56 15.32 -32.71
CA LEU A 304 1.19 14.51 -31.66
C LEU A 304 0.55 13.13 -31.68
N ILE A 305 1.33 12.17 -32.15
CA ILE A 305 1.08 10.73 -32.07
C ILE A 305 1.23 10.36 -30.58
N SER A 306 0.11 10.01 -29.94
CA SER A 306 0.10 9.47 -28.58
C SER A 306 0.42 7.98 -28.61
N VAL A 307 1.63 7.64 -28.15
CA VAL A 307 1.99 6.29 -27.74
C VAL A 307 1.23 5.98 -26.46
N VAL A 308 0.36 4.97 -26.51
CA VAL A 308 -0.38 4.44 -25.36
C VAL A 308 0.49 3.40 -24.68
N SER A 309 1.10 3.76 -23.56
CA SER A 309 1.70 2.79 -22.62
C SER A 309 0.68 2.49 -21.54
N ALA A 310 -0.01 1.36 -21.68
CA ALA A 310 -0.91 0.82 -20.67
C ALA A 310 -0.08 0.28 -19.49
N GLY A 311 -0.07 1.02 -18.38
CA GLY A 311 0.34 0.49 -17.08
C GLY A 311 -0.82 -0.28 -16.46
N VAL A 312 -0.78 -1.61 -16.56
CA VAL A 312 -1.62 -2.52 -15.77
C VAL A 312 -0.73 -3.19 -14.74
N LEU A 313 -1.19 -3.10 -13.49
CA LEU A 313 -0.85 -3.87 -12.29
C LEU A 313 0.10 -5.06 -12.46
N LEU A 314 1.13 -5.08 -11.62
CA LEU A 314 1.64 -6.27 -10.92
C LEU A 314 2.00 -5.86 -9.48
#